data_AF-W2SF06-F1
#
_entry.id   AF-W2SF06-F1
#
_cell.length_a   1.000
_cell.length_b   1.000
_cell.length_c   1.000
_cell.angle_alpha   90.00
_cell.angle_beta   90.00
_cell.angle_gamma   90.00
#
_symmetry.space_group_name_H-M   'P 1'
#
loop_
_entity.id
_entity.type
_entity.pdbx_description
1 polymer ?
#
loop_
_entity_poly.entity_id
_entity_poly.type
_entity_poly.pdbx_seq_one_letter_code
_entity_poly.pdbx_strand_id
1 'polypeptide(L)'
;MTQGLMIPQLPSILQQEQALTLPRFTADDAFEIGVGLRERLRNLSEKPAVVNIALANSNNLLFHATSRPGILPDNDVWVARKRKTVLRFGISSWAMGRKMGGDEAAFAAKFMLGDSAGEYAIHGGGVPVRVTGVEGIVAVIVVSGLKQNEDHQVVIEALEAFARALGSIKA
;
A
#
# COMPACT_ATOMS: atom_id res chain seq x y z
N MET A 1 26.41 11.33 2.78
CA MET A 1 26.38 9.95 3.30
C MET A 1 24.93 9.56 3.52
N THR A 2 24.30 8.93 2.54
CA THR A 2 22.94 8.38 2.71
C THR A 2 23.04 7.27 3.76
N GLN A 3 22.48 7.50 4.95
CA GLN A 3 22.15 6.39 5.84
C GLN A 3 21.33 5.41 5.02
N GLY A 4 21.91 4.25 4.70
CA GLY A 4 21.17 3.18 4.06
C GLY A 4 20.06 2.80 5.03
N LEU A 5 18.81 3.12 4.71
CA LEU A 5 17.67 2.70 5.52
C LEU A 5 17.77 1.19 5.70
N MET A 6 17.98 0.76 6.94
CA MET A 6 17.94 -0.66 7.29
C MET A 6 16.56 -1.18 6.90
N ILE A 7 16.50 -2.10 5.94
CA ILE A 7 15.22 -2.67 5.49
C ILE A 7 14.64 -3.47 6.66
N PRO A 8 13.42 -3.14 7.13
CA PRO A 8 12.83 -3.82 8.26
C PRO A 8 12.62 -5.32 7.96
N GLN A 9 12.72 -6.13 9.01
CA GLN A 9 12.47 -7.57 8.91
C GLN A 9 10.96 -7.84 8.80
N LEU A 10 10.59 -8.99 8.24
CA LEU A 10 9.18 -9.35 8.03
C LEU A 10 8.32 -9.23 9.31
N PRO A 11 8.75 -9.70 10.50
CA PRO A 11 7.95 -9.54 11.71
C PRO A 11 7.66 -8.09 12.07
N SER A 12 8.64 -7.19 11.93
CA SER A 12 8.45 -5.76 12.20
C SER A 12 7.48 -5.09 11.22
N ILE A 13 7.51 -5.48 9.94
CA ILE A 13 6.58 -4.96 8.93
C ILE A 13 5.15 -5.39 9.27
N LEU A 14 4.95 -6.67 9.57
CA LEU A 14 3.64 -7.20 9.94
C LEU A 14 3.11 -6.56 11.22
N GLN A 15 3.97 -6.34 12.22
CA GLN A 15 3.60 -5.67 13.46
C GLN A 15 3.18 -4.21 13.21
N GLN A 16 3.91 -3.47 12.38
CA GLN A 16 3.58 -2.11 12.01
C GLN A 16 2.22 -2.04 11.28
N GLU A 17 2.00 -2.92 10.31
CA GLU A 17 0.72 -3.00 9.58
C GLU A 17 -0.47 -3.40 10.46
N GLN A 18 -0.25 -4.21 11.49
CA GLN A 18 -1.29 -4.61 12.45
C GLN A 18 -1.61 -3.49 13.45
N ALA A 19 -0.58 -2.79 13.94
CA ALA A 19 -0.74 -1.65 14.83
C ALA A 19 -1.51 -0.49 14.15
N LEU A 20 -1.42 -0.40 12.82
CA LEU A 20 -2.18 0.54 11.98
C LEU A 20 -3.64 0.10 11.79
N THR A 21 -4.42 0.18 12.86
CA THR A 21 -5.87 0.00 12.83
C THR A 21 -6.55 1.35 13.12
N LEU A 22 -7.39 1.81 12.18
CA LEU A 22 -8.12 3.07 12.29
C LEU A 22 -9.41 2.90 13.10
N PRO A 23 -9.94 3.95 13.74
CA PRO A 23 -11.23 3.87 14.43
C PRO A 23 -12.41 3.91 13.44
N ARG A 24 -12.19 4.44 12.23
CA ARG A 24 -13.16 4.53 11.14
C ARG A 24 -12.45 4.66 9.79
N PHE A 25 -13.17 4.38 8.71
CA PHE A 25 -12.73 4.68 7.36
C PHE A 25 -13.93 4.92 6.45
N THR A 26 -14.03 6.12 5.89
CA THR A 26 -15.11 6.59 5.01
C THR A 26 -14.54 7.11 3.69
N ALA A 27 -15.41 7.50 2.75
CA ALA A 27 -14.98 8.15 1.52
C ALA A 27 -14.27 9.49 1.77
N ASP A 28 -14.70 10.25 2.79
CA ASP A 28 -14.06 11.52 3.16
C ASP A 28 -12.65 11.28 3.74
N ASP A 29 -12.52 10.27 4.60
CA ASP A 29 -11.21 9.87 5.14
C ASP A 29 -10.27 9.42 4.00
N ALA A 30 -10.79 8.65 3.02
CA ALA A 30 -10.03 8.24 1.84
C ALA A 30 -9.57 9.44 0.99
N PHE A 31 -10.43 10.45 0.81
CA PHE A 31 -10.07 11.67 0.10
C PHE A 31 -8.96 12.46 0.81
N GLU A 32 -9.07 12.65 2.14
CA GLU A 32 -8.05 13.33 2.94
C GLU A 32 -6.70 12.62 2.88
N ILE A 33 -6.68 11.30 3.11
CA ILE A 33 -5.46 10.48 3.01
C ILE A 33 -4.88 10.57 1.59
N GLY A 34 -5.72 10.49 0.56
CA GLY A 34 -5.30 10.56 -0.84
C GLY A 34 -4.63 11.88 -1.20
N VAL A 35 -5.20 13.01 -0.78
CA VAL A 35 -4.62 14.34 -0.96
C VAL A 35 -3.29 14.45 -0.21
N GLY A 36 -3.24 14.03 1.05
CA GLY A 36 -2.02 14.05 1.86
C GLY A 36 -0.88 13.22 1.23
N LEU A 37 -1.20 12.02 0.74
CA LEU A 37 -0.25 11.17 0.02
C LEU A 37 0.27 11.83 -1.25
N ARG A 38 -0.63 12.42 -2.04
CA ARG A 38 -0.24 13.10 -3.28
C ARG A 38 0.74 14.24 -3.03
N GLU A 39 0.45 15.12 -2.07
CA GLU A 39 1.35 16.23 -1.72
C GLU A 39 2.67 15.72 -1.17
N ARG A 40 2.64 14.68 -0.34
CA ARG A 40 3.85 14.06 0.18
C ARG A 40 4.74 13.48 -0.91
N LEU A 41 4.17 12.79 -1.89
CA LEU A 41 4.90 12.26 -3.04
C LEU A 41 5.57 13.38 -3.85
N ARG A 42 4.89 14.51 -4.03
CA ARG A 42 5.45 15.69 -4.72
C ARG A 42 6.67 16.25 -3.98
N ASN A 43 6.64 16.26 -2.65
CA ASN A 43 7.74 16.77 -1.82
C ASN A 43 8.93 15.79 -1.72
N LEU A 44 8.68 14.48 -1.79
CA LEU A 44 9.71 13.45 -1.63
C LEU A 44 10.52 13.19 -2.91
N SER A 45 9.93 13.40 -4.08
CA SER A 45 10.54 12.98 -5.35
C SER A 45 10.05 13.79 -6.55
N GLU A 46 10.96 14.01 -7.50
CA GLU A 46 10.65 14.54 -8.83
C GLU A 46 10.12 13.48 -9.80
N LYS A 47 10.11 12.20 -9.40
CA LYS A 47 9.53 11.12 -10.21
C LYS A 47 7.99 11.11 -10.11
N PRO A 48 7.29 10.85 -11.22
CA PRO A 48 5.83 10.70 -11.20
C PRO A 48 5.44 9.40 -10.48
N ALA A 49 4.40 9.47 -9.66
CA ALA A 49 3.83 8.33 -8.94
C ALA A 49 2.29 8.41 -8.92
N VAL A 50 1.62 7.27 -8.75
CA VAL A 50 0.17 7.14 -8.63
C VAL A 50 -0.20 6.82 -7.19
N VAL A 51 -1.27 7.44 -6.70
CA VAL A 51 -1.98 7.06 -5.47
C VAL A 51 -3.32 6.47 -5.86
N ASN A 52 -3.65 5.31 -5.32
CA ASN A 52 -4.93 4.64 -5.51
C ASN A 52 -5.51 4.21 -4.17
N ILE A 53 -6.78 4.51 -3.92
CA ILE A 53 -7.49 4.08 -2.71
C ILE A 53 -8.83 3.52 -3.13
N ALA A 54 -9.08 2.26 -2.80
CA ALA A 54 -10.30 1.57 -3.17
C ALA A 54 -10.77 0.62 -2.07
N LEU A 55 -12.08 0.42 -1.98
CA LEU A 55 -12.67 -0.47 -1.00
C LEU A 55 -12.23 -1.92 -1.24
N ALA A 56 -12.22 -2.70 -0.15
CA ALA A 56 -11.85 -4.12 -0.20
C ALA A 56 -13.05 -5.03 -0.50
N ASN A 57 -14.23 -4.66 -0.01
CA ASN A 57 -15.47 -5.41 -0.16
C ASN A 57 -16.28 -5.06 -1.42
N SER A 58 -15.93 -3.97 -2.08
CA SER A 58 -16.49 -3.52 -3.34
C SER A 58 -15.35 -2.94 -4.15
N ASN A 59 -15.32 -3.14 -5.46
CA ASN A 59 -14.24 -2.58 -6.28
C ASN A 59 -14.31 -1.04 -6.43
N ASN A 60 -15.15 -0.37 -5.63
CA ASN A 60 -15.36 1.06 -5.63
C ASN A 60 -14.05 1.81 -5.40
N LEU A 61 -13.70 2.63 -6.38
CA LEU A 61 -12.57 3.52 -6.35
C LEU A 61 -12.94 4.79 -5.60
N LEU A 62 -12.25 5.07 -4.49
CA LEU A 62 -12.52 6.25 -3.67
C LEU A 62 -11.59 7.42 -4.01
N PHE A 63 -10.33 7.12 -4.38
CA PHE A 63 -9.36 8.12 -4.76
C PHE A 63 -8.40 7.57 -5.81
N HIS A 64 -8.10 8.36 -6.84
CA HIS A 64 -7.04 8.09 -7.79
C HIS A 64 -6.43 9.40 -8.24
N ALA A 65 -5.12 9.56 -8.06
CA ALA A 65 -4.42 10.75 -8.54
C ALA A 65 -2.96 10.45 -8.87
N THR A 66 -2.47 11.14 -9.89
CA THR A 66 -1.04 11.21 -10.18
C THR A 66 -0.41 12.35 -9.37
N SER A 67 0.82 12.15 -8.90
CA SER A 67 1.56 13.15 -8.13
C SER A 67 1.97 14.35 -8.98
N ARG A 68 2.40 14.07 -10.23
CA ARG A 68 2.89 15.05 -11.21
C ARG A 68 2.81 14.48 -12.64
N PRO A 69 3.00 15.30 -13.69
CA PRO A 69 3.00 14.83 -15.08
C PRO A 69 4.04 13.74 -15.35
N GLY A 70 3.76 12.84 -16.29
CA GLY A 70 4.68 11.79 -16.73
C GLY A 70 4.34 10.36 -16.31
N ILE A 71 3.15 10.13 -15.74
CA ILE A 71 2.64 8.77 -15.50
C ILE A 71 2.32 8.05 -16.80
N LEU A 72 2.60 6.75 -16.84
CA LEU A 72 2.31 5.85 -17.96
C LEU A 72 1.22 4.83 -17.59
N PRO A 73 0.52 4.23 -18.57
CA PRO A 73 -0.50 3.21 -18.30
C PRO A 73 0.01 2.00 -17.50
N ASP A 74 1.30 1.66 -17.60
CA ASP A 74 1.90 0.57 -16.81
C ASP A 74 1.76 0.78 -15.30
N ASN A 75 1.71 2.04 -14.83
CA ASN A 75 1.51 2.33 -13.41
C ASN A 75 0.17 1.79 -12.89
N ASP A 76 -0.88 1.80 -13.72
CA ASP A 76 -2.20 1.27 -13.36
C ASP A 76 -2.21 -0.27 -13.32
N VAL A 77 -1.42 -0.90 -14.18
CA VAL A 77 -1.18 -2.36 -14.13
C VAL A 77 -0.50 -2.72 -12.80
N TRP A 78 0.53 -1.98 -12.40
CA TRP A 78 1.18 -2.16 -11.10
C TRP A 78 0.21 -1.92 -9.93
N VAL A 79 -0.63 -0.89 -10.01
CA VAL A 79 -1.65 -0.61 -8.99
C VAL A 79 -2.60 -1.80 -8.84
N ALA A 80 -3.15 -2.30 -9.94
CA ALA A 80 -4.06 -3.45 -9.94
C ALA A 80 -3.38 -4.70 -9.36
N ARG A 81 -2.15 -4.99 -9.79
CA ARG A 81 -1.38 -6.16 -9.34
C ARG A 81 -1.04 -6.12 -7.84
N LYS A 82 -0.55 -4.98 -7.34
CA LYS A 82 -0.27 -4.78 -5.91
C LYS A 82 -1.55 -4.88 -5.08
N ARG A 83 -2.64 -4.25 -5.54
CA ARG A 83 -3.95 -4.33 -4.87
C ARG A 83 -4.45 -5.76 -4.76
N LYS A 84 -4.35 -6.56 -5.82
CA LYS A 84 -4.81 -7.94 -5.84
C LYS A 84 -4.10 -8.82 -4.81
N THR A 85 -2.80 -8.62 -4.63
CA THR A 85 -2.03 -9.26 -3.56
C THR A 85 -2.56 -8.87 -2.19
N VAL A 86 -2.77 -7.58 -1.92
CA VAL A 86 -3.28 -7.13 -0.62
C VAL A 86 -4.68 -7.69 -0.32
N LEU A 87 -5.58 -7.65 -1.30
CA LEU A 87 -6.95 -8.17 -1.16
C LEU A 87 -6.97 -9.66 -0.82
N ARG A 88 -6.12 -10.47 -1.48
CA ARG A 88 -6.12 -11.92 -1.27
C ARG A 88 -5.46 -12.34 0.04
N PHE A 89 -4.40 -11.65 0.46
CA PHE A 89 -3.55 -12.11 1.57
C PHE A 89 -3.65 -11.27 2.83
N GLY A 90 -4.33 -10.13 2.78
CA GLY A 90 -4.55 -9.25 3.93
C GLY A 90 -3.28 -8.60 4.48
N ILE A 91 -2.13 -8.74 3.83
CA ILE A 91 -0.87 -8.09 4.21
C ILE A 91 -0.40 -7.19 3.06
N SER A 92 0.48 -6.25 3.33
CA SER A 92 1.02 -5.42 2.25
C SER A 92 1.71 -6.27 1.18
N SER A 93 1.71 -5.75 -0.05
CA SER A 93 2.48 -6.36 -1.13
C SER A 93 3.97 -6.43 -0.80
N TRP A 94 4.47 -5.50 0.04
CA TRP A 94 5.84 -5.52 0.55
C TRP A 94 6.10 -6.68 1.51
N ALA A 95 5.23 -6.88 2.51
CA ALA A 95 5.34 -7.98 3.46
C ALA A 95 5.29 -9.33 2.73
N MET A 96 4.43 -9.48 1.72
CA MET A 96 4.42 -10.67 0.88
C MET A 96 5.74 -10.84 0.12
N GLY A 97 6.27 -9.76 -0.47
CA GLY A 97 7.59 -9.78 -1.13
C GLY A 97 8.69 -10.26 -0.18
N ARG A 98 8.75 -9.72 1.04
CA ARG A 98 9.71 -10.15 2.07
C ARG A 98 9.52 -11.61 2.47
N LYS A 99 8.28 -12.08 2.60
CA LYS A 99 7.95 -13.48 2.91
C LYS A 99 8.41 -14.45 1.83
N MET A 100 8.43 -14.02 0.58
CA MET A 100 8.81 -14.82 -0.58
C MET A 100 10.24 -14.54 -1.09
N GLY A 101 11.02 -13.72 -0.38
CA GLY A 101 12.36 -13.34 -0.83
C GLY A 101 12.38 -12.49 -2.11
N GLY A 102 11.25 -11.90 -2.49
CA GLY A 102 11.07 -11.17 -3.76
C GLY A 102 10.85 -12.07 -4.98
N ASP A 103 10.72 -13.38 -4.80
CA ASP A 103 10.57 -14.35 -5.89
C ASP A 103 9.09 -14.53 -6.27
N GLU A 104 8.67 -13.88 -7.36
CA GLU A 104 7.31 -14.00 -7.90
C GLU A 104 7.01 -15.39 -8.48
N ALA A 105 8.02 -16.14 -8.96
CA ALA A 105 7.82 -17.49 -9.48
C ALA A 105 7.57 -18.49 -8.34
N ALA A 106 8.37 -18.41 -7.26
CA ALA A 106 8.13 -19.19 -6.05
C ALA A 106 6.79 -18.83 -5.39
N PHE A 107 6.41 -17.55 -5.41
CA PHE A 107 5.10 -17.09 -4.96
C PHE A 107 3.97 -17.71 -5.80
N ALA A 108 4.08 -17.65 -7.12
CA ALA A 108 3.09 -18.21 -8.03
C ALA A 108 2.91 -19.71 -7.84
N ALA A 109 4.01 -20.46 -7.71
CA ALA A 109 3.99 -21.89 -7.44
C ALA A 109 3.37 -22.21 -6.07
N LYS A 110 3.80 -21.50 -5.02
CA LYS A 110 3.35 -21.74 -3.63
C LYS A 110 1.84 -21.52 -3.45
N PHE A 111 1.28 -20.53 -4.14
CA PHE A 111 -0.14 -20.15 -4.02
C PHE A 111 -0.99 -20.62 -5.21
N MET A 112 -0.45 -21.51 -6.05
CA MET A 112 -1.13 -22.13 -7.19
C MET A 112 -1.81 -21.11 -8.10
N LEU A 113 -1.09 -20.07 -8.51
CA LEU A 113 -1.67 -18.98 -9.30
C LEU A 113 -1.93 -19.38 -10.76
N GLY A 114 -1.18 -20.33 -11.31
CA GLY A 114 -1.30 -20.73 -12.72
C GLY A 114 -1.23 -19.52 -13.65
N ASP A 115 -2.12 -19.46 -14.64
CA ASP A 115 -2.17 -18.38 -15.64
C ASP A 115 -2.51 -17.01 -15.03
N SER A 116 -3.07 -16.98 -13.81
CA SER A 116 -3.38 -15.73 -13.10
C SER A 116 -2.16 -15.08 -12.42
N ALA A 117 -0.98 -15.68 -12.47
CA ALA A 117 0.22 -15.19 -11.78
C ALA A 117 0.54 -13.73 -12.12
N GLY A 118 0.36 -13.33 -13.39
CA GLY A 118 0.61 -11.96 -13.86
C GLY A 118 -0.31 -10.91 -13.25
N GLU A 119 -1.43 -11.31 -12.64
CA GLU A 119 -2.40 -10.41 -12.01
C GLU A 119 -2.00 -10.00 -10.59
N TYR A 120 -0.88 -10.54 -10.06
CA TYR A 120 -0.37 -10.25 -8.72
C TYR A 120 1.01 -9.60 -8.82
N ALA A 121 1.30 -8.74 -7.86
CA ALA A 121 2.65 -8.23 -7.64
C ALA A 121 2.98 -8.27 -6.15
N ILE A 122 4.19 -8.69 -5.81
CA ILE A 122 4.70 -8.72 -4.43
C ILE A 122 5.76 -7.63 -4.19
N HIS A 123 5.72 -6.58 -5.00
CA HIS A 123 6.53 -5.38 -4.82
C HIS A 123 5.80 -4.38 -3.93
N GLY A 124 6.54 -3.68 -3.08
CA GLY A 124 5.99 -2.72 -2.13
C GLY A 124 5.15 -1.60 -2.75
N GLY A 125 4.19 -1.11 -1.97
CA GLY A 125 3.31 -0.01 -2.35
C GLY A 125 1.83 -0.27 -2.09
N GLY A 126 1.37 -1.52 -2.06
CA GLY A 126 0.01 -1.85 -1.64
C GLY A 126 -0.04 -2.13 -0.13
N VAL A 127 -0.92 -1.44 0.61
CA VAL A 127 -1.07 -1.57 2.06
C VAL A 127 -2.56 -1.74 2.42
N PRO A 128 -2.90 -2.70 3.30
CA PRO A 128 -4.27 -2.88 3.78
C PRO A 128 -4.68 -1.78 4.76
N VAL A 129 -5.94 -1.35 4.69
CA VAL A 129 -6.57 -0.50 5.71
C VAL A 129 -7.47 -1.35 6.59
N ARG A 130 -7.33 -1.19 7.92
CA ARG A 130 -8.12 -1.90 8.94
C ARG A 130 -8.89 -0.91 9.79
N VAL A 131 -10.04 -1.37 10.29
CA VAL A 131 -10.89 -0.59 11.22
C VAL A 131 -11.18 -1.42 12.47
N THR A 132 -11.10 -0.79 13.64
CA THR A 132 -11.38 -1.43 14.93
C THR A 132 -12.77 -2.06 14.93
N GLY A 133 -12.85 -3.32 15.33
CA GLY A 133 -14.11 -4.06 15.41
C GLY A 133 -14.64 -4.59 14.08
N VAL A 134 -13.95 -4.35 12.97
CA VAL A 134 -14.29 -4.91 11.65
C VAL A 134 -13.37 -6.09 11.35
N GLU A 135 -13.95 -7.22 10.95
CA GLU A 135 -13.18 -8.37 10.50
C GLU A 135 -12.57 -8.11 9.11
N GLY A 136 -11.28 -8.42 8.97
CA GLY A 136 -10.56 -8.25 7.71
C GLY A 136 -10.14 -6.80 7.42
N ILE A 137 -9.91 -6.52 6.14
CA ILE A 137 -9.49 -5.21 5.65
C ILE A 137 -10.68 -4.50 5.00
N VAL A 138 -10.77 -3.18 5.14
CA VAL A 138 -11.90 -2.38 4.60
C VAL A 138 -11.55 -1.69 3.29
N ALA A 139 -10.27 -1.41 3.06
CA ALA A 139 -9.77 -0.78 1.84
C ALA A 139 -8.31 -1.18 1.58
N VAL A 140 -7.83 -0.84 0.39
CA VAL A 140 -6.43 -0.94 0.00
C VAL A 140 -5.97 0.42 -0.48
N ILE A 141 -4.82 0.86 0.04
CA ILE A 141 -4.09 2.01 -0.49
C ILE A 141 -2.91 1.49 -1.29
N VAL A 142 -2.73 1.99 -2.50
CA VAL A 142 -1.59 1.67 -3.36
C VAL A 142 -0.85 2.92 -3.77
N VAL A 143 0.47 2.90 -3.62
CA VAL A 143 1.38 3.82 -4.30
C VAL A 143 2.22 3.05 -5.33
N SER A 144 2.44 3.68 -6.48
CA SER A 144 3.24 3.13 -7.58
C SER A 144 4.02 4.22 -8.30
N GLY A 145 5.35 4.17 -8.24
CA GLY A 145 6.23 5.05 -9.01
C GLY A 145 7.59 5.36 -8.38
N LEU A 146 7.81 4.99 -7.12
CA LEU A 146 9.10 5.12 -6.42
C LEU A 146 9.82 3.76 -6.34
N LYS A 147 10.90 3.67 -5.56
CA LYS A 147 11.43 2.36 -5.18
C LYS A 147 10.42 1.67 -4.27
N GLN A 148 10.32 0.35 -4.39
CA GLN A 148 9.28 -0.42 -3.69
C GLN A 148 9.22 -0.22 -2.17
N ASN A 149 10.35 -0.01 -1.50
CA ASN A 149 10.40 0.29 -0.07
C ASN A 149 9.88 1.71 0.23
N GLU A 150 10.12 2.67 -0.65
CA GLU A 150 9.61 4.05 -0.55
C GLU A 150 8.10 4.09 -0.83
N ASP A 151 7.63 3.36 -1.85
CA ASP A 151 6.21 3.19 -2.16
C ASP A 151 5.44 2.63 -0.94
N HIS A 152 6.01 1.65 -0.23
CA HIS A 152 5.39 1.10 0.98
C HIS A 152 5.44 2.09 2.15
N GLN A 153 6.63 2.63 2.44
CA GLN A 153 6.87 3.49 3.59
C GLN A 153 6.01 4.76 3.54
N VAL A 154 5.82 5.34 2.35
CA VAL A 154 5.02 6.57 2.21
C VAL A 154 3.57 6.37 2.59
N VAL A 155 3.00 5.19 2.30
CA VAL A 155 1.63 4.81 2.64
C VAL A 155 1.48 4.58 4.14
N ILE A 156 2.44 3.86 4.73
CA ILE A 156 2.49 3.59 6.16
C ILE A 156 2.50 4.90 6.96
N GLU A 157 3.42 5.81 6.63
CA GLU A 157 3.55 7.09 7.34
C GLU A 157 2.33 8.00 7.14
N ALA A 158 1.64 7.91 6.00
CA ALA A 158 0.38 8.64 5.79
C ALA A 158 -0.75 8.09 6.67
N LEU A 159 -0.88 6.77 6.77
CA LEU A 159 -1.84 6.13 7.68
C LEU A 159 -1.54 6.43 9.14
N GLU A 160 -0.26 6.42 9.54
CA GLU A 160 0.16 6.82 10.89
C GLU A 160 -0.18 8.29 11.18
N ALA A 161 0.09 9.19 10.24
CA ALA A 161 -0.23 10.61 10.39
C ALA A 161 -1.74 10.84 10.52
N PHE A 162 -2.53 10.18 9.69
CA PHE A 162 -3.98 10.23 9.74
C PHE A 162 -4.53 9.66 11.05
N ALA A 163 -4.04 8.50 11.49
CA ALA A 163 -4.44 7.90 12.75
C ALA A 163 -4.09 8.78 13.96
N ARG A 164 -2.94 9.47 13.95
CA ARG A 164 -2.58 10.47 14.97
C ARG A 164 -3.54 11.66 14.94
N ALA A 165 -3.91 12.16 13.77
CA ALA A 165 -4.88 13.25 13.63
C ALA A 165 -6.28 12.87 14.18
N LEU A 166 -6.66 11.58 14.06
CA LEU A 166 -7.87 11.02 14.68
C LEU A 166 -7.72 10.72 16.19
N GLY A 167 -6.55 10.95 16.80
CA GLY A 167 -6.28 10.62 18.20
C GLY A 167 -6.19 9.11 18.50
N SER A 168 -5.97 8.28 17.48
CA SER A 168 -6.06 6.82 17.55
C SER A 168 -4.73 6.10 17.84
N ILE A 169 -3.60 6.82 17.73
CA ILE A 169 -2.27 6.33 18.09
C ILE A 169 -1.64 7.35 19.05
N LYS A 170 -1.26 6.93 20.26
CA LYS A 170 -0.49 7.77 21.19
C LYS A 170 0.97 7.83 20.74
N ALA A 171 1.57 9.02 20.86
CA ALA A 171 2.96 9.30 20.49
C ALA A 171 3.96 8.38 21.21
#